data_AF-A0A2J6JCB1-F1
#
_entry.id   AF-A0A2J6JCB1-F1
#
_cell.length_a   1.000
_cell.length_b   1.000
_cell.length_c   1.000
_cell.angle_alpha   90.00
_cell.angle_beta   90.00
_cell.angle_gamma   90.00
#
_symmetry.space_group_name_H-M   'P 1'
#
loop_
_entity.id
_entity.type
_entity.pdbx_description
1 polymer ?
#
loop_
_entity_poly.entity_id
_entity_poly.type
_entity_poly.pdbx_seq_one_letter_code
_entity_poly.pdbx_strand_id
1 'polypeptide(L)'
;MRFDRFDRIIGLALAVTAIALTALLWRGAGDDARSGRSNPQLEKRLAQQAKSALLQKIYGPVEQLREKGALPEALLKLDEIARQMPGEAHGVMLRGEIQYQLGALNEAITSLSAGVRSEPLYIDAGSPLSRRNLIEEVVRLGMKQVAPQAKSAPENRRLNQALTNLYYLQSRLAGGCE
;
A
#
# COMPACT_ATOMS: atom_id res chain seq x y z
N MET A 1 -56.88 -10.97 50.23
CA MET A 1 -56.96 -11.10 48.75
C MET A 1 -56.58 -12.51 48.36
N ARG A 2 -57.53 -13.32 47.87
CA ARG A 2 -57.24 -14.68 47.37
C ARG A 2 -56.69 -14.51 45.95
N PHE A 3 -55.44 -14.88 45.72
CA PHE A 3 -54.91 -15.01 44.37
C PHE A 3 -55.75 -16.04 43.62
N ASP A 4 -56.48 -15.57 42.62
CA ASP A 4 -57.36 -16.44 41.85
C ASP A 4 -56.52 -17.38 40.98
N ARG A 5 -57.09 -18.49 40.52
CA ARG A 5 -56.35 -19.45 39.66
C ARG A 5 -55.80 -18.75 38.41
N PHE A 6 -56.48 -17.70 37.96
CA PHE A 6 -56.11 -16.87 36.82
C PHE A 6 -54.83 -16.04 37.06
N ASP A 7 -54.68 -15.42 38.23
CA ASP A 7 -53.46 -14.65 38.59
C ASP A 7 -52.22 -15.54 38.63
N ARG A 8 -52.38 -16.79 39.06
CA ARG A 8 -51.29 -17.77 39.07
C ARG A 8 -50.86 -18.18 37.67
N ILE A 9 -51.82 -18.32 36.74
CA ILE A 9 -51.54 -18.64 35.34
C ILE A 9 -50.81 -17.47 34.66
N ILE A 10 -51.26 -16.24 34.90
CA ILE A 10 -50.60 -15.03 34.38
C ILE A 10 -49.19 -14.88 34.95
N GLY A 11 -49.02 -15.11 36.26
CA GLY A 11 -47.70 -15.06 36.90
C GLY A 11 -46.72 -16.09 36.31
N LEU A 12 -47.19 -17.31 36.04
CA LEU A 12 -46.37 -18.34 35.39
C LEU A 12 -46.01 -17.98 33.94
N ALA A 13 -46.97 -17.43 33.17
CA ALA A 13 -46.71 -17.00 31.80
C ALA A 13 -45.66 -15.88 31.75
N LEU A 14 -45.75 -14.89 32.64
CA LEU A 14 -44.77 -13.81 32.75
C LEU A 14 -43.38 -14.34 33.12
N ALA A 15 -43.30 -15.27 34.07
CA ALA A 15 -42.04 -15.88 34.45
C ALA A 15 -41.39 -16.64 33.28
N VAL A 16 -42.16 -17.40 32.50
CA VAL A 16 -41.66 -18.10 31.30
C VAL A 16 -41.17 -17.10 30.25
N THR A 17 -41.91 -16.01 30.00
CA THR A 17 -41.46 -14.98 29.06
C THR A 17 -40.18 -14.28 29.52
N ALA A 18 -40.04 -14.01 30.82
CA ALA A 18 -38.84 -13.40 31.38
C ALA A 18 -37.63 -14.34 31.30
N ILE A 19 -37.82 -15.64 31.54
CA ILE A 19 -36.79 -16.67 31.40
C ILE A 19 -36.38 -16.84 29.93
N ALA A 20 -37.34 -16.82 29.01
CA ALA A 20 -37.05 -16.89 27.58
C ALA A 20 -36.27 -15.66 27.10
N LEU A 21 -36.66 -14.45 27.54
CA LEU A 21 -35.95 -13.21 27.21
C LEU A 21 -34.53 -13.18 27.81
N THR A 22 -34.36 -13.61 29.05
CA THR A 22 -33.03 -13.70 29.69
C THR A 22 -32.14 -14.75 29.03
N ALA A 23 -32.70 -15.90 28.63
CA ALA A 23 -31.97 -16.90 27.85
C ALA A 23 -31.58 -16.39 26.46
N LEU A 24 -32.46 -15.62 25.80
CA LEU A 24 -32.16 -14.98 24.51
C LEU A 24 -31.03 -13.94 24.65
N LEU A 25 -31.06 -13.13 25.72
CA LEU A 25 -30.02 -12.14 26.00
C LEU A 25 -28.67 -12.78 26.32
N TRP A 26 -28.64 -13.89 27.09
CA TRP A 26 -27.39 -14.63 27.32
C TRP A 26 -26.85 -15.30 26.07
N ARG A 27 -27.71 -15.75 25.16
CA ARG A 27 -27.30 -16.34 23.89
C ARG A 27 -26.82 -15.28 22.89
N GLY A 28 -27.45 -14.10 22.86
CA GLY A 28 -27.03 -12.97 22.03
C GLY A 28 -25.75 -12.30 22.52
N ALA A 29 -25.55 -12.19 23.84
CA ALA A 29 -24.35 -11.58 24.42
C ALA A 29 -23.04 -12.37 24.13
N GLY A 30 -23.13 -13.66 23.78
CA GLY A 30 -21.99 -14.47 23.35
C GLY A 30 -21.55 -14.24 21.90
N ASP A 31 -22.48 -13.84 21.02
CA ASP A 31 -22.23 -13.65 19.58
C ASP A 31 -21.98 -12.16 19.22
N ASP A 32 -22.61 -11.22 19.92
CA ASP A 32 -22.44 -9.76 19.65
C ASP A 32 -21.07 -9.21 20.05
N ALA A 33 -20.32 -9.89 20.92
CA ALA A 33 -18.95 -9.49 21.25
C ALA A 33 -17.94 -9.78 20.10
N ARG A 34 -18.35 -10.50 19.06
CA ARG A 34 -17.50 -10.84 17.90
C ARG A 34 -17.82 -10.04 16.64
N SER A 35 -19.00 -9.42 16.53
CA SER A 35 -19.42 -8.65 15.35
C SER A 35 -18.81 -7.23 15.29
N GLY A 36 -18.29 -6.71 16.41
CA GLY A 36 -17.68 -5.37 16.50
C GLY A 36 -16.15 -5.31 16.39
N ARG A 37 -15.43 -6.44 16.29
CA ARG A 37 -14.00 -6.43 15.99
C ARG A 37 -13.81 -6.35 14.48
N SER A 38 -13.75 -5.13 13.95
CA SER A 38 -13.26 -4.89 12.59
C SER A 38 -11.98 -5.70 12.38
N ASN A 39 -12.00 -6.63 11.43
CA ASN A 39 -10.84 -7.47 11.18
C ASN A 39 -9.71 -6.57 10.66
N PRO A 40 -8.60 -6.37 11.39
CA PRO A 40 -7.55 -5.41 10.98
C PRO A 40 -6.97 -5.73 9.61
N GLN A 41 -7.03 -7.00 9.18
CA GLN A 41 -6.62 -7.42 7.85
C GLN A 41 -7.60 -6.95 6.77
N LEU A 42 -8.90 -6.95 7.07
CA LEU A 42 -9.94 -6.45 6.16
C LEU A 42 -9.83 -4.93 6.00
N GLU A 43 -9.68 -4.20 7.11
CA GLU A 43 -9.51 -2.74 7.07
C GLU A 43 -8.27 -2.33 6.26
N LYS A 44 -7.13 -3.01 6.47
CA LYS A 44 -5.91 -2.77 5.69
C LYS A 44 -6.12 -3.02 4.20
N ARG A 45 -6.80 -4.11 3.83
CA ARG A 45 -7.11 -4.41 2.43
C ARG A 45 -8.02 -3.36 1.81
N LEU A 46 -9.07 -2.94 2.52
CA LEU A 46 -9.98 -1.88 2.07
C LEU A 46 -9.25 -0.55 1.90
N ALA A 47 -8.37 -0.19 2.84
CA ALA A 47 -7.56 1.02 2.74
C ALA A 47 -6.60 0.97 1.55
N GLN A 48 -5.95 -0.17 1.30
CA GLN A 48 -5.10 -0.36 0.12
C GLN A 48 -5.88 -0.28 -1.19
N GLN A 49 -7.08 -0.88 -1.25
CA GLN A 49 -7.95 -0.80 -2.42
C GLN A 49 -8.40 0.64 -2.68
N ALA A 50 -8.85 1.36 -1.65
CA ALA A 50 -9.23 2.76 -1.77
C ALA A 50 -8.05 3.62 -2.24
N LYS A 51 -6.85 3.39 -1.70
CA LYS A 51 -5.62 4.05 -2.15
C LYS A 51 -5.34 3.76 -3.63
N SER A 52 -5.40 2.49 -4.05
CA SER A 52 -5.17 2.12 -5.44
C SER A 52 -6.16 2.77 -6.40
N ALA A 53 -7.44 2.84 -6.04
CA ALA A 53 -8.47 3.49 -6.86
C ALA A 53 -8.24 5.01 -6.96
N LEU A 54 -7.83 5.66 -5.86
CA LEU A 54 -7.49 7.07 -5.85
C LEU A 54 -6.26 7.35 -6.74
N LEU A 55 -5.21 6.54 -6.61
CA LEU A 55 -4.01 6.65 -7.43
C LEU A 55 -4.33 6.45 -8.90
N GLN A 56 -5.15 5.46 -9.25
CA GLN A 56 -5.60 5.25 -10.63
C GLN A 56 -6.35 6.48 -11.18
N LYS A 57 -7.19 7.12 -10.37
CA LYS A 57 -7.92 8.32 -10.77
C LYS A 57 -6.98 9.50 -11.05
N ILE A 58 -5.95 9.68 -10.23
CA ILE A 58 -5.00 10.79 -10.34
C ILE A 58 -3.99 10.55 -11.46
N TYR A 59 -3.37 9.37 -11.46
CA TYR A 59 -2.20 9.05 -12.29
C TYR A 59 -2.53 8.18 -13.51
N GLY A 60 -3.77 7.73 -13.66
CA GLY A 60 -4.22 6.94 -14.81
C GLY A 60 -3.81 7.52 -16.17
N PRO A 61 -3.91 8.85 -16.41
CA PRO A 61 -3.43 9.43 -17.67
C PRO A 61 -1.92 9.27 -17.90
N VAL A 62 -1.11 9.33 -16.84
CA VAL A 62 0.35 9.13 -16.91
C VAL A 62 0.66 7.67 -17.21
N GLU A 63 0.02 6.74 -16.49
CA GLU A 63 0.14 5.29 -16.71
C GLU A 63 -0.21 4.93 -18.16
N GLN A 64 -1.32 5.47 -18.69
CA GLN A 64 -1.73 5.23 -20.07
C GLN A 64 -0.72 5.75 -21.12
N LEU A 65 -0.14 6.93 -20.90
CA LEU A 65 0.90 7.47 -21.79
C LEU A 65 2.16 6.61 -21.74
N ARG A 66 2.57 6.21 -20.52
CA ARG A 66 3.71 5.33 -20.27
C ARG A 66 3.54 3.98 -20.97
N GLU A 67 2.39 3.33 -20.81
CA GLU A 67 2.08 2.04 -21.44
C GLU A 67 2.05 2.12 -22.98
N LYS A 68 1.68 3.26 -23.54
CA LYS A 68 1.75 3.52 -24.99
C LYS A 68 3.16 3.83 -25.49
N GLY A 69 4.15 3.94 -24.61
CA GLY A 69 5.52 4.33 -24.95
C GLY A 69 5.70 5.83 -25.20
N ALA A 70 4.68 6.65 -24.94
CA ALA A 70 4.76 8.12 -25.02
C ALA A 70 5.42 8.67 -23.73
N LEU A 71 6.68 8.27 -23.51
CA LEU A 71 7.41 8.49 -22.26
C LEU A 71 7.69 9.97 -21.97
N PRO A 72 8.10 10.82 -22.95
CA PRO A 72 8.24 12.25 -22.72
C PRO A 72 6.93 12.92 -22.32
N GLU A 73 5.82 12.57 -22.98
CA GLU A 73 4.49 13.08 -22.68
C GLU A 73 4.02 12.61 -21.30
N ALA A 74 4.33 11.36 -20.92
CA ALA A 74 4.05 10.84 -19.59
C ALA A 74 4.78 11.66 -18.51
N LEU A 75 6.06 12.00 -18.72
CA LEU A 75 6.82 12.86 -17.79
C LEU A 75 6.23 14.26 -17.70
N LEU A 76 5.87 14.88 -18.82
CA LEU A 76 5.22 16.20 -18.82
C LEU A 76 3.91 16.16 -18.04
N LYS A 77 3.08 15.12 -18.27
CA LYS A 77 1.82 14.96 -17.56
C LYS A 77 2.03 14.72 -16.07
N LEU A 78 3.06 13.96 -15.72
CA LEU A 78 3.45 13.71 -14.34
C LEU A 78 3.95 14.99 -13.65
N ASP A 79 4.70 15.84 -14.35
CA ASP A 79 5.14 17.14 -13.84
C ASP A 79 3.96 18.08 -13.56
N GLU A 80 2.91 18.06 -14.39
CA GLU A 80 1.67 18.80 -14.12
C GLU A 80 1.02 18.37 -12.80
N ILE A 81 0.93 17.05 -12.56
CA ILE A 81 0.36 16.50 -11.32
C ILE A 81 1.27 16.87 -10.13
N ALA A 82 2.59 16.77 -10.29
CA ALA A 82 3.56 17.07 -9.24
C ALA A 82 3.54 18.54 -8.80
N ARG A 83 3.07 19.48 -9.64
CA ARG A 83 2.85 20.89 -9.22
C ARG A 83 1.71 21.03 -8.22
N GLN A 84 0.72 20.15 -8.30
CA GLN A 84 -0.44 20.14 -7.38
C GLN A 84 -0.16 19.30 -6.14
N MET A 85 0.61 18.22 -6.28
CA MET A 85 0.96 17.27 -5.22
C MET A 85 2.48 17.04 -5.21
N PRO A 86 3.27 18.01 -4.69
CA PRO A 86 4.71 17.91 -4.71
C PRO A 86 5.21 16.80 -3.78
N GLY A 87 6.10 15.95 -4.30
CA GLY A 87 6.77 14.91 -3.51
C GLY A 87 5.89 13.72 -3.13
N GLU A 88 4.69 13.58 -3.71
CA GLU A 88 3.84 12.41 -3.47
C GLU A 88 4.53 11.12 -3.97
N ALA A 89 4.51 10.08 -3.12
CA ALA A 89 5.32 8.89 -3.29
C ALA A 89 5.03 8.13 -4.60
N HIS A 90 3.76 8.05 -5.00
CA HIS A 90 3.37 7.40 -6.25
C HIS A 90 3.86 8.17 -7.49
N GLY A 91 3.76 9.50 -7.46
CA GLY A 91 4.31 10.32 -8.53
C GLY A 91 5.82 10.17 -8.67
N VAL A 92 6.55 10.10 -7.56
CA VAL A 92 8.01 9.86 -7.56
C VAL A 92 8.34 8.45 -8.05
N MET A 93 7.54 7.43 -7.65
CA MET A 93 7.68 6.06 -8.13
C MET A 93 7.51 5.99 -9.66
N LEU A 94 6.40 6.52 -10.19
CA LEU A 94 6.12 6.56 -11.64
C LEU A 94 7.21 7.28 -12.44
N ARG A 95 7.78 8.37 -11.89
CA ARG A 95 8.92 9.05 -12.52
C ARG A 95 10.09 8.08 -12.73
N GLY A 96 10.40 7.29 -11.70
CA GLY A 96 11.46 6.28 -11.76
C GLY A 96 11.18 5.19 -12.80
N GLU A 97 9.94 4.74 -12.93
CA GLU A 97 9.55 3.76 -13.95
C GLU A 97 9.72 4.31 -15.36
N ILE A 98 9.27 5.55 -15.59
CA ILE A 98 9.36 6.20 -16.89
C ILE A 98 10.84 6.45 -17.25
N GLN A 99 11.65 6.91 -16.30
CA GLN A 99 13.10 7.08 -16.48
C GLN A 99 13.80 5.76 -16.81
N TYR A 100 13.38 4.66 -16.17
CA TYR A 100 13.90 3.34 -16.48
C TYR A 100 13.58 2.95 -17.93
N GLN A 101 12.34 3.15 -18.37
CA GLN A 101 11.93 2.88 -19.75
C GLN A 101 12.63 3.79 -20.78
N LEU A 102 13.03 5.01 -20.38
CA LEU A 102 13.86 5.91 -21.18
C LEU A 102 15.35 5.52 -21.20
N GLY A 103 15.77 4.53 -20.42
CA GLY A 103 17.18 4.12 -20.29
C GLY A 103 18.01 5.00 -19.35
N ALA A 104 17.39 5.94 -18.64
CA ALA A 104 18.04 6.81 -17.66
C ALA A 104 18.20 6.08 -16.31
N LEU A 105 19.08 5.07 -16.28
CA LEU A 105 19.19 4.12 -15.16
C LEU A 105 19.59 4.79 -13.83
N ASN A 106 20.48 5.78 -13.84
CA ASN A 106 20.93 6.47 -12.62
C ASN A 106 19.80 7.29 -11.98
N GLU A 107 19.05 7.99 -12.82
CA GLU A 107 17.88 8.77 -12.45
C GLU A 107 16.76 7.85 -11.95
N ALA A 108 16.50 6.75 -12.65
CA ALA A 108 15.52 5.74 -12.25
C ALA A 108 15.83 5.17 -10.86
N ILE A 109 17.08 4.75 -10.60
CA ILE A 109 17.50 4.27 -9.27
C ILE A 109 17.21 5.33 -8.20
N THR A 110 17.51 6.59 -8.50
CA THR A 110 17.30 7.69 -7.56
C THR A 110 15.81 7.88 -7.26
N SER A 111 14.97 8.00 -8.28
CA SER A 111 13.52 8.18 -8.10
C SER A 111 12.85 6.97 -7.46
N LEU A 112 13.16 5.75 -7.89
CA LEU A 112 12.61 4.52 -7.28
C LEU A 112 13.01 4.41 -5.82
N SER A 113 14.27 4.70 -5.47
CA SER A 113 14.72 4.70 -4.08
C SER A 113 13.99 5.72 -3.21
N ALA A 114 13.73 6.92 -3.74
CA ALA A 114 12.97 7.95 -3.04
C ALA A 114 11.51 7.53 -2.82
N GLY A 115 10.88 6.91 -3.84
CA GLY A 115 9.53 6.37 -3.73
C GLY A 115 9.42 5.26 -2.67
N VAL A 116 10.37 4.32 -2.63
CA VAL A 116 10.41 3.26 -1.61
C VAL A 116 10.66 3.80 -0.20
N ARG A 117 11.51 4.83 -0.06
CA ARG A 117 11.73 5.50 1.24
C ARG A 117 10.45 6.15 1.76
N SER A 118 9.69 6.78 0.87
CA SER A 118 8.45 7.45 1.24
C SER A 118 7.31 6.47 1.51
N GLU A 119 7.26 5.35 0.80
CA GLU A 119 6.19 4.37 0.91
C GLU A 119 6.75 2.95 0.70
N PRO A 120 7.01 2.21 1.79
CA PRO A 120 7.55 0.86 1.72
C PRO A 120 6.62 -0.14 0.99
N LEU A 121 5.33 0.13 0.85
CA LEU A 121 4.38 -0.76 0.16
C LEU A 121 4.74 -1.04 -1.31
N TYR A 122 5.62 -0.24 -1.93
CA TYR A 122 6.09 -0.50 -3.29
C TYR A 122 7.01 -1.73 -3.41
N ILE A 123 7.58 -2.23 -2.31
CA ILE A 123 8.45 -3.41 -2.33
C ILE A 123 7.79 -4.65 -1.70
N ASP A 124 6.65 -4.44 -1.03
CA ASP A 124 5.85 -5.50 -0.45
C ASP A 124 5.19 -6.31 -1.58
N ALA A 125 5.45 -7.63 -1.60
CA ALA A 125 4.88 -8.53 -2.61
C ALA A 125 3.37 -8.73 -2.43
N GLY A 126 2.83 -8.52 -1.23
CA GLY A 126 1.40 -8.63 -0.94
C GLY A 126 0.60 -7.36 -1.26
N SER A 127 1.27 -6.29 -1.65
CA SER A 127 0.65 -5.00 -1.94
C SER A 127 0.16 -4.93 -3.40
N PRO A 128 -1.06 -4.44 -3.68
CA PRO A 128 -1.52 -4.20 -5.04
C PRO A 128 -0.72 -3.09 -5.75
N LEU A 129 0.04 -2.28 -4.99
CA LEU A 129 0.91 -1.24 -5.51
C LEU A 129 2.34 -1.72 -5.70
N SER A 130 2.62 -3.02 -5.51
CA SER A 130 3.99 -3.54 -5.60
C SER A 130 4.62 -3.21 -6.95
N ARG A 131 5.88 -2.76 -6.89
CA ARG A 131 6.82 -2.58 -8.00
C ARG A 131 8.06 -3.44 -7.80
N ARG A 132 7.97 -4.47 -6.95
CA ARG A 132 9.08 -5.32 -6.55
C ARG A 132 9.87 -5.86 -7.74
N ASN A 133 9.18 -6.43 -8.74
CA ASN A 133 9.85 -7.02 -9.92
C ASN A 133 10.65 -5.98 -10.72
N LEU A 134 10.10 -4.78 -10.90
CA LEU A 134 10.80 -3.67 -11.54
C LEU A 134 12.03 -3.27 -10.71
N ILE A 135 11.89 -3.14 -9.40
CA ILE A 135 12.98 -2.75 -8.50
C ILE A 135 14.07 -3.84 -8.50
N GLU A 136 13.71 -5.12 -8.49
CA GLU A 136 14.65 -6.24 -8.62
C GLU A 136 15.45 -6.16 -9.93
N GLU A 137 14.77 -5.83 -11.03
CA GLU A 137 15.41 -5.64 -12.33
C GLU A 137 16.36 -4.44 -12.34
N VAL A 138 15.90 -3.28 -11.85
CA VAL A 138 16.74 -2.07 -11.75
C VAL A 138 17.94 -2.32 -10.85
N VAL A 139 17.78 -3.03 -9.72
CA VAL A 139 18.89 -3.36 -8.83
C VAL A 139 19.89 -4.27 -9.54
N ARG A 140 19.41 -5.33 -10.22
CA ARG A 140 20.27 -6.23 -10.98
C ARG A 140 21.08 -5.50 -12.06
N LEU A 141 20.43 -4.61 -12.83
CA LEU A 141 21.09 -3.82 -13.87
C LEU A 141 22.04 -2.78 -13.27
N GLY A 142 21.62 -2.08 -12.22
CA GLY A 142 22.43 -1.11 -11.51
C GLY A 142 23.70 -1.73 -10.94
N MET A 143 23.62 -2.94 -10.38
CA MET A 143 24.80 -3.65 -9.87
C MET A 143 25.78 -4.06 -10.98
N LYS A 144 25.27 -4.34 -12.19
CA LYS A 144 26.10 -4.70 -13.34
C LYS A 144 26.73 -3.47 -14.01
N GLN A 145 26.04 -2.33 -14.04
CA GLN A 145 26.43 -1.16 -14.84
C GLN A 145 26.92 0.01 -13.98
N VAL A 146 26.14 0.41 -12.97
CA VAL A 146 26.40 1.61 -12.16
C VAL A 146 27.45 1.35 -11.10
N ALA A 147 27.43 0.19 -10.44
CA ALA A 147 28.38 -0.11 -9.37
C ALA A 147 29.84 -0.15 -9.84
N PRO A 148 30.21 -0.77 -10.99
CA PRO A 148 31.57 -0.67 -11.51
C PRO A 148 31.98 0.75 -11.90
N GLN A 149 31.08 1.50 -12.54
CA GLN A 149 31.34 2.88 -12.97
C GLN A 149 31.61 3.81 -11.79
N ALA A 150 30.82 3.70 -10.72
CA ALA A 150 31.02 4.46 -9.49
C ALA A 150 32.34 4.11 -8.80
N LYS A 151 32.77 2.83 -8.85
CA LYS A 151 34.09 2.41 -8.31
C LYS A 151 35.26 2.95 -9.13
N SER A 152 35.12 3.05 -10.46
CA SER A 152 36.17 3.58 -11.33
C SER A 152 36.26 5.11 -11.33
N ALA A 153 35.19 5.81 -10.96
CA ALA A 153 35.11 7.27 -10.94
C ALA A 153 34.60 7.78 -9.57
N PRO A 154 35.38 7.59 -8.49
CA PRO A 154 34.96 7.93 -7.12
C PRO A 154 34.69 9.42 -6.90
N GLU A 155 35.18 10.31 -7.76
CA GLU A 155 34.90 11.74 -7.76
C GLU A 155 33.50 12.09 -8.31
N ASN A 156 32.86 11.17 -9.05
CA ASN A 156 31.56 11.43 -9.64
C ASN A 156 30.44 11.31 -8.59
N ARG A 157 30.06 12.46 -8.02
CA ARG A 157 29.00 12.58 -7.01
C ARG A 157 27.68 11.93 -7.44
N ARG A 158 27.28 12.05 -8.72
CA ARG A 158 26.00 11.50 -9.20
C ARG A 158 26.01 9.98 -9.21
N LEU A 159 27.11 9.37 -9.69
CA LEU A 159 27.26 7.91 -9.69
C LEU A 159 27.32 7.34 -8.27
N ASN A 160 28.01 8.03 -7.37
CA ASN A 160 28.06 7.62 -5.96
C ASN A 160 26.69 7.71 -5.27
N GLN A 161 25.92 8.76 -5.55
CA GLN A 161 24.54 8.87 -5.06
C GLN A 161 23.66 7.75 -5.60
N ALA A 162 23.74 7.46 -6.90
CA ALA A 162 23.03 6.33 -7.49
C ALA A 162 23.45 5.00 -6.86
N LEU A 163 24.75 4.80 -6.58
CA LEU A 163 25.25 3.60 -5.89
C LEU A 163 24.71 3.47 -4.46
N THR A 164 24.66 4.56 -3.69
CA THR A 164 24.05 4.55 -2.34
C THR A 164 22.56 4.19 -2.41
N ASN A 165 21.83 4.77 -3.35
CA ASN A 165 20.41 4.49 -3.57
C ASN A 165 20.17 3.04 -4.04
N LEU A 166 21.08 2.51 -4.87
CA LEU A 166 21.09 1.13 -5.32
C LEU A 166 21.25 0.15 -4.16
N TYR A 167 22.23 0.39 -3.27
CA TYR A 167 22.41 -0.45 -2.07
C TYR A 167 21.22 -0.38 -1.13
N TYR A 168 20.59 0.80 -0.99
CA TYR A 168 19.36 0.92 -0.23
C TYR A 168 18.24 0.03 -0.79
N LEU A 169 17.98 0.11 -2.10
CA LEU A 169 16.97 -0.75 -2.75
C LEU A 169 17.29 -2.23 -2.60
N GLN A 170 18.56 -2.62 -2.79
CA GLN A 170 19.01 -4.00 -2.59
C GLN A 170 18.75 -4.51 -1.17
N SER A 171 19.08 -3.70 -0.15
CA SER A 171 18.84 -4.04 1.25
C SER A 171 17.35 -4.23 1.55
N ARG A 172 16.50 -3.33 1.04
CA ARG A 172 15.04 -3.43 1.22
C ARG A 172 14.44 -4.65 0.51
N LEU A 173 14.97 -5.04 -0.66
CA LEU A 173 14.54 -6.26 -1.37
C LEU A 173 14.88 -7.54 -0.59
N ALA A 174 16.04 -7.56 0.07
CA ALA A 174 16.50 -8.67 0.89
C ALA A 174 15.68 -8.86 2.19
N GLY A 175 14.65 -8.03 2.40
CA GLY A 175 13.82 -8.08 3.60
C GLY A 175 14.51 -7.46 4.81
N GLY A 176 15.40 -6.47 4.60
CA GLY A 176 16.06 -5.72 5.67
C GLY A 176 15.05 -5.23 6.70
N CYS A 177 14.95 -5.97 7.80
CA CYS A 177 14.12 -5.68 8.95
C CYS A 177 14.53 -4.33 9.53
N GLU A 178 13.56 -3.44 9.69
CA GLU A 178 13.60 -2.45 10.77
C GLU A 178 12.75 -3.01 11.92
#